data_AF-A0A5E4NFD3-F1
#
_entry.id   AF-A0A5E4NFD3-F1
#
_cell.length_a   1.000
_cell.length_b   1.000
_cell.length_c   1.000
_cell.angle_alpha   90.00
_cell.angle_beta   90.00
_cell.angle_gamma   90.00
#
_symmetry.space_group_name_H-M   'P 1'
#
loop_
_entity.id
_entity.type
_entity.pdbx_description
1 polymer ?
#
loop_
_entity_poly.entity_id
_entity_poly.type
_entity_poly.pdbx_seq_one_letter_code
_entity_poly.pdbx_strand_id
1 'polypeptide(L)'
;MNDLNNAVLSKKQVDIFDELQEIITDHQNVIKHVNDCYSLFRSLMLSQIFVASNSHVLVWFFVSLIISGAETGDSMMILKVFSILPLLTFQLLMSCYLCETINEKKDAIIFSLYSSNWIDMNIKSKQLILLTMKINNVNTLKIMFTNTKIVNLEMFTKVCIQIEYDIFLYRNIYHSLVEASICFLSENRS
;
A
#
# COMPACT_ATOMS: atom_id res chain seq x y z
N MET A 1 -25.61 53.24 -7.62
CA MET A 1 -25.04 52.54 -6.45
C MET A 1 -25.39 51.04 -6.46
N ASN A 2 -26.60 50.63 -6.86
CA ASN A 2 -26.97 49.21 -7.03
C ASN A 2 -26.22 48.48 -8.16
N ASP A 3 -26.01 49.11 -9.33
CA ASP A 3 -25.37 48.42 -10.46
C ASP A 3 -23.88 48.13 -10.26
N LEU A 4 -23.17 49.03 -9.55
CA LEU A 4 -21.76 48.84 -9.19
C LEU A 4 -21.59 47.70 -8.19
N ASN A 5 -22.48 47.61 -7.20
CA ASN A 5 -22.47 46.52 -6.20
C ASN A 5 -22.79 45.16 -6.83
N ASN A 6 -23.71 45.11 -7.80
CA ASN A 6 -24.04 43.89 -8.52
C ASN A 6 -22.89 43.42 -9.44
N ALA A 7 -22.19 44.34 -10.10
CA ALA A 7 -21.02 44.01 -10.92
C ALA A 7 -19.83 43.52 -10.09
N VAL A 8 -19.62 44.10 -8.90
CA VAL A 8 -18.58 43.65 -7.95
C VAL A 8 -18.91 42.26 -7.38
N LEU A 9 -20.19 42.00 -7.08
CA LEU A 9 -20.64 40.69 -6.59
C LEU A 9 -20.49 39.59 -7.65
N SER A 10 -20.84 39.88 -8.91
CA SER A 10 -20.71 38.90 -10.00
C SER A 10 -19.26 38.58 -10.30
N LYS A 11 -18.38 39.59 -10.29
CA LYS A 11 -16.94 39.39 -10.47
C LYS A 11 -16.33 38.53 -9.37
N LYS A 12 -16.69 38.80 -8.10
CA LYS A 12 -16.23 37.99 -6.96
C LYS A 12 -16.70 36.54 -7.05
N GLN A 13 -17.92 36.29 -7.54
CA GLN A 13 -18.42 34.93 -7.74
C GLN A 13 -17.73 34.19 -8.89
N VAL A 14 -17.30 34.90 -9.93
CA VAL A 14 -16.51 34.34 -11.04
C VAL A 14 -15.11 33.98 -10.56
N ASP A 15 -14.44 34.87 -9.82
CA ASP A 15 -13.10 34.60 -9.26
C ASP A 15 -13.10 33.35 -8.34
N ILE A 16 -14.11 33.22 -7.46
CA ILE A 16 -14.27 32.03 -6.58
C ILE A 16 -14.53 30.76 -7.39
N PHE A 17 -15.25 30.87 -8.51
CA PHE A 17 -15.54 29.72 -9.36
C PHE A 17 -14.28 29.25 -10.09
N ASP A 18 -13.48 30.17 -10.62
CA ASP A 18 -12.23 29.86 -11.31
C ASP A 18 -11.21 29.24 -10.35
N GLU A 19 -11.09 29.76 -9.13
CA GLU A 19 -10.24 29.19 -8.07
C GLU A 19 -10.70 27.77 -7.66
N LEU A 20 -12.00 27.56 -7.49
CA LEU A 20 -12.55 26.24 -7.18
C LEU A 20 -12.29 25.23 -8.32
N GLN A 21 -12.41 25.68 -9.57
CA GLN A 21 -12.16 24.85 -10.75
C GLN A 21 -10.67 24.47 -10.84
N GLU A 22 -9.77 25.39 -10.55
CA GLU A 22 -8.33 25.13 -10.51
C GLU A 22 -7.99 24.08 -9.44
N ILE A 23 -8.49 24.25 -8.21
CA ILE A 23 -8.28 23.31 -7.10
C ILE A 23 -8.79 21.90 -7.45
N ILE A 24 -9.98 21.80 -8.06
CA ILE A 24 -10.54 20.49 -8.45
C ILE A 24 -9.70 19.85 -9.56
N THR A 25 -9.24 20.63 -10.53
CA THR A 25 -8.41 20.13 -11.63
C THR A 25 -7.06 19.63 -11.13
N ASP A 26 -6.42 20.37 -10.22
CA ASP A 26 -5.17 19.96 -9.61
C ASP A 26 -5.34 18.68 -8.77
N HIS A 27 -6.39 18.63 -7.94
CA HIS A 27 -6.73 17.43 -7.16
C HIS A 27 -6.99 16.20 -8.05
N GLN A 28 -7.67 16.37 -9.19
CA GLN A 28 -7.87 15.30 -10.17
C GLN A 28 -6.54 14.84 -10.78
N ASN A 29 -5.63 15.76 -11.07
CA ASN A 29 -4.31 15.43 -11.61
C ASN A 29 -3.46 14.66 -10.59
N VAL A 30 -3.48 15.08 -9.32
CA VAL A 30 -2.82 14.36 -8.22
C VAL A 30 -3.38 12.94 -8.07
N ILE A 31 -4.71 12.77 -8.07
CA ILE A 31 -5.33 11.43 -8.00
C ILE A 31 -4.88 10.56 -9.17
N LYS A 32 -4.79 11.12 -10.38
CA LYS A 32 -4.32 10.38 -11.56
C LYS A 32 -2.89 9.86 -11.36
N HIS A 33 -1.97 10.71 -10.90
CA HIS A 33 -0.60 10.30 -10.60
C HIS A 33 -0.53 9.24 -9.49
N VAL A 34 -1.38 9.35 -8.48
CA VAL A 34 -1.48 8.34 -7.41
C VAL A 34 -1.99 7.01 -7.94
N ASN A 35 -2.96 7.02 -8.86
CA ASN A 35 -3.46 5.80 -9.49
C ASN A 35 -2.41 5.12 -10.39
N ASP A 36 -1.56 5.89 -11.06
CA ASP A 36 -0.43 5.35 -11.82
C ASP A 36 0.61 4.72 -10.88
N CYS A 37 0.96 5.41 -9.79
CA CYS A 37 1.83 4.89 -8.72
C CYS A 37 1.25 3.59 -8.11
N TYR A 38 -0.06 3.53 -7.96
CA TYR A 38 -0.76 2.35 -7.49
C TYR A 38 -0.63 1.15 -8.44
N SER A 39 -0.69 1.36 -9.75
CA SER A 39 -0.49 0.28 -10.73
C SER A 39 0.91 -0.34 -10.63
N LEU A 40 1.92 0.50 -10.36
CA LEU A 40 3.30 0.06 -10.11
C LEU A 40 3.40 -0.69 -8.79
N PHE A 41 2.79 -0.14 -7.73
CA PHE A 41 2.70 -0.80 -6.43
C PHE A 41 2.07 -2.19 -6.53
N ARG A 42 1.07 -2.34 -7.41
CA ARG A 42 0.44 -3.62 -7.65
C ARG A 42 1.38 -4.68 -8.20
N SER A 43 2.20 -4.28 -9.16
CA SER A 43 3.25 -5.13 -9.70
C SER A 43 4.31 -5.47 -8.63
N LEU A 44 4.72 -4.49 -7.83
CA LEU A 44 5.72 -4.66 -6.78
C LEU A 44 5.27 -5.64 -5.70
N MET A 45 4.02 -5.56 -5.24
CA MET A 45 3.47 -6.49 -4.25
C MET A 45 3.45 -7.94 -4.74
N LEU A 46 3.03 -8.15 -5.99
CA LEU A 46 3.04 -9.48 -6.61
C LEU A 46 4.47 -10.02 -6.74
N SER A 47 5.40 -9.15 -7.15
CA SER A 47 6.81 -9.49 -7.24
C SER A 47 7.40 -9.84 -5.87
N GLN A 48 7.05 -9.10 -4.82
CA GLN A 48 7.53 -9.38 -3.46
C GLN A 48 7.03 -10.72 -2.96
N ILE A 49 5.75 -11.06 -3.15
CA ILE A 49 5.21 -12.38 -2.77
C ILE A 49 5.96 -13.50 -3.50
N PHE A 50 6.25 -13.31 -4.79
CA PHE A 50 7.03 -14.27 -5.57
C PHE A 50 8.46 -14.40 -5.04
N VAL A 51 9.15 -13.28 -4.80
CA VAL A 51 10.54 -13.27 -4.28
C VAL A 51 10.60 -13.88 -2.88
N ALA A 52 9.67 -13.54 -1.99
CA ALA A 52 9.60 -14.09 -0.64
C ALA A 52 9.46 -15.62 -0.68
N SER A 53 8.52 -16.15 -1.47
CA SER A 53 8.32 -17.59 -1.65
C SER A 53 9.58 -18.31 -2.16
N ASN A 54 10.20 -17.78 -3.22
CA ASN A 54 11.42 -18.37 -3.81
C ASN A 54 12.64 -18.26 -2.87
N SER A 55 12.80 -17.13 -2.18
CA SER A 55 13.90 -16.90 -1.24
C SER A 55 13.86 -17.89 -0.09
N HIS A 56 12.66 -18.24 0.40
CA HIS A 56 12.50 -19.21 1.47
C HIS A 56 12.91 -20.63 1.03
N VAL A 57 12.59 -21.04 -0.20
CA VAL A 57 13.08 -22.34 -0.73
C VAL A 57 14.60 -22.36 -0.81
N LEU A 58 15.22 -21.27 -1.30
CA LEU A 58 16.67 -21.16 -1.44
C LEU A 58 17.41 -21.21 -0.10
N VAL A 59 16.98 -20.41 0.88
CA VAL A 59 17.61 -20.36 2.22
C VAL A 59 17.70 -21.76 2.83
N TRP A 60 16.64 -22.55 2.71
CA TRP A 60 16.62 -23.89 3.29
C TRP A 60 17.40 -24.93 2.50
N PHE A 61 17.43 -24.81 1.17
CA PHE A 61 18.35 -25.60 0.37
C PHE A 61 19.80 -25.36 0.81
N PHE A 62 20.20 -24.10 1.03
CA PHE A 62 21.53 -23.77 1.54
C PHE A 62 21.79 -24.30 2.95
N VAL A 63 20.84 -24.16 3.88
CA VAL A 63 20.98 -24.73 5.24
C VAL A 63 21.19 -26.25 5.19
N SER A 64 20.44 -26.97 4.35
CA SER A 64 20.61 -28.42 4.18
C SER A 64 21.98 -28.81 3.61
N LEU A 65 22.53 -27.96 2.74
CA LEU A 65 23.86 -28.11 2.14
C LEU A 65 24.98 -27.89 3.16
N ILE A 66 24.83 -26.88 4.03
CA ILE A 66 25.76 -26.60 5.14
C ILE A 66 25.80 -27.77 6.13
N ILE A 67 24.63 -28.28 6.53
CA ILE A 67 24.52 -29.41 7.48
C ILE A 67 25.15 -30.68 6.89
N SER A 68 25.06 -30.88 5.57
CA SER A 68 25.62 -32.06 4.89
C SER A 68 27.15 -32.04 4.77
N GLY A 69 27.82 -31.01 5.31
CA GLY A 69 29.29 -30.89 5.30
C GLY A 69 29.89 -30.56 3.94
N ALA A 70 29.07 -30.15 2.97
CA ALA A 70 29.55 -29.70 1.68
C ALA A 70 30.26 -28.34 1.83
N GLU A 71 31.46 -28.20 1.27
CA GLU A 71 32.19 -26.93 1.27
C GLU A 71 31.37 -25.84 0.56
N THR A 72 30.76 -24.96 1.35
CA THR A 72 29.84 -23.96 0.85
C THR A 72 30.60 -22.76 0.28
N GLY A 73 30.73 -22.72 -1.05
CA GLY A 73 31.41 -21.65 -1.77
C GLY A 73 30.68 -20.31 -1.84
N ASP A 74 29.50 -20.12 -1.21
CA ASP A 74 28.72 -18.90 -1.44
C ASP A 74 27.94 -18.39 -0.21
N SER A 75 28.61 -18.25 0.95
CA SER A 75 28.02 -17.54 2.12
C SER A 75 27.63 -16.08 1.78
N MET A 76 28.28 -15.52 0.76
CA MET A 76 28.01 -14.18 0.21
C MET A 76 26.60 -14.08 -0.39
N MET A 77 26.11 -15.12 -1.08
CA MET A 77 24.76 -15.13 -1.67
C MET A 77 23.66 -15.15 -0.60
N ILE A 78 23.85 -15.91 0.49
CA ILE A 78 22.91 -15.95 1.62
C ILE A 78 22.81 -14.57 2.27
N LEU A 79 23.95 -13.92 2.52
CA LEU A 79 24.01 -12.60 3.15
C LEU A 79 23.38 -11.53 2.26
N LYS A 80 23.51 -11.64 0.92
CA LYS A 80 22.83 -10.77 -0.04
C LYS A 80 21.31 -10.95 -0.01
N VAL A 81 20.80 -12.19 -0.04
CA VAL A 81 19.36 -12.46 0.01
C VAL A 81 18.76 -11.94 1.32
N PHE A 82 19.44 -12.20 2.44
CA PHE A 82 19.03 -11.68 3.75
C PHE A 82 19.02 -10.15 3.83
N SER A 83 19.94 -9.47 3.12
CA SER A 83 20.01 -8.00 3.10
C SER A 83 18.96 -7.36 2.19
N ILE A 84 18.61 -7.98 1.06
CA ILE A 84 17.69 -7.42 0.06
C ILE A 84 16.23 -7.50 0.52
N LEU A 85 15.85 -8.56 1.24
CA LEU A 85 14.49 -8.77 1.72
C LEU A 85 13.96 -7.60 2.59
N PRO A 86 14.65 -7.16 3.66
CA PRO A 86 14.22 -6.04 4.48
C PRO A 86 14.10 -4.72 3.71
N LEU A 87 15.00 -4.48 2.75
CA LEU A 87 14.99 -3.29 1.89
C LEU A 87 13.72 -3.20 1.06
N LEU A 88 13.31 -4.33 0.46
CA LEU A 88 12.09 -4.41 -0.34
C LEU A 88 10.83 -4.23 0.54
N THR A 89 10.82 -4.82 1.73
CA THR A 89 9.72 -4.67 2.70
C THR A 89 9.59 -3.24 3.21
N PHE A 90 10.71 -2.57 3.48
CA PHE A 90 10.72 -1.15 3.88
C PHE A 90 10.19 -0.23 2.78
N GLN A 91 10.59 -0.47 1.53
CA GLN A 91 10.11 0.30 0.39
C GLN A 91 8.59 0.20 0.25
N LEU A 92 8.03 -0.99 0.42
CA LEU A 92 6.58 -1.21 0.35
C LEU A 92 5.83 -0.61 1.53
N LEU A 93 6.39 -0.68 2.75
CA LEU A 93 5.83 -0.03 3.92
C LEU A 93 5.67 1.48 3.71
N MET A 94 6.71 2.15 3.21
CA MET A 94 6.68 3.58 2.92
C MET A 94 5.63 3.93 1.87
N SER A 95 5.49 3.11 0.82
CA SER A 95 4.47 3.31 -0.21
C SER A 95 3.05 3.10 0.33
N CYS A 96 2.81 2.08 1.16
CA CYS A 96 1.52 1.86 1.82
C CYS A 96 1.11 3.06 2.67
N TYR A 97 2.03 3.56 3.49
CA TYR A 97 1.79 4.73 4.35
C TYR A 97 1.42 5.99 3.55
N LEU A 98 2.12 6.22 2.43
CA LEU A 98 1.82 7.33 1.53
C LEU A 98 0.39 7.22 0.96
N CYS A 99 0.02 6.04 0.48
CA CYS A 99 -1.32 5.77 -0.06
C CYS A 99 -2.43 5.98 0.99
N GLU A 100 -2.20 5.55 2.24
CA GLU A 100 -3.13 5.75 3.35
C GLU A 100 -3.31 7.24 3.66
N THR A 101 -2.21 7.98 3.75
CA THR A 101 -2.24 9.45 3.96
C THR A 101 -2.99 10.17 2.85
N ILE A 102 -2.82 9.75 1.60
CA ILE A 102 -3.54 10.34 0.45
C ILE A 102 -5.04 10.08 0.57
N ASN A 103 -5.44 8.86 0.98
CA ASN A 103 -6.85 8.54 1.19
C ASN A 103 -7.48 9.39 2.30
N GLU A 104 -6.80 9.54 3.44
CA GLU A 104 -7.27 10.39 4.53
C GLU A 104 -7.47 11.85 4.08
N LYS A 105 -6.48 12.39 3.34
CA LYS A 105 -6.58 13.76 2.80
C LYS A 105 -7.71 13.91 1.80
N LYS A 106 -7.93 12.91 0.93
CA LYS A 106 -9.04 12.89 -0.02
C LYS A 106 -10.39 12.96 0.72
N ASP A 107 -10.55 12.18 1.79
CA ASP A 107 -11.78 12.17 2.58
C ASP A 107 -11.98 13.49 3.34
N ALA A 108 -10.91 14.10 3.83
CA ALA A 108 -10.95 15.44 4.42
C ALA A 108 -11.39 16.53 3.43
N ILE A 109 -10.99 16.44 2.15
CA ILE A 109 -11.42 17.37 1.10
C ILE A 109 -12.91 17.22 0.79
N ILE A 110 -13.42 15.99 0.75
CA ILE A 110 -14.86 15.75 0.57
C ILE A 110 -15.64 16.35 1.75
N PHE A 111 -15.17 16.10 2.97
CA PHE A 111 -15.80 16.63 4.18
C PHE A 111 -15.79 18.16 4.21
N SER A 112 -14.68 18.80 3.85
CA SER A 112 -14.58 20.26 3.80
C SER A 112 -15.53 20.86 2.75
N LEU A 113 -15.63 20.27 1.57
CA LEU A 113 -16.61 20.62 0.53
C LEU A 113 -18.05 20.51 1.04
N TYR A 114 -18.39 19.42 1.74
CA TYR A 114 -19.72 19.25 2.35
C TYR A 114 -20.03 20.30 3.42
N SER A 115 -19.04 20.65 4.24
CA SER A 115 -19.17 21.64 5.32
C SER A 115 -19.14 23.10 4.83
N SER A 116 -18.76 23.33 3.58
CA SER A 116 -18.71 24.66 2.99
C SER A 116 -20.12 25.24 2.81
N ASN A 117 -20.24 26.57 2.70
CA ASN A 117 -21.54 27.22 2.48
C ASN A 117 -22.02 27.10 1.01
N TRP A 118 -22.11 25.87 0.51
CA TRP A 118 -22.44 25.55 -0.88
C TRP A 118 -23.89 25.90 -1.26
N ILE A 119 -24.78 26.09 -0.27
CA ILE A 119 -26.18 26.49 -0.48
C ILE A 119 -26.28 27.90 -1.05
N ASP A 120 -25.41 28.81 -0.61
CA ASP A 120 -25.41 30.21 -1.06
C ASP A 120 -24.59 30.43 -2.35
N MET A 121 -23.94 29.38 -2.87
CA MET A 121 -23.16 29.45 -4.10
C MET A 121 -24.02 29.40 -5.38
N ASN A 122 -23.45 29.86 -6.50
CA ASN A 122 -24.07 29.83 -7.81
C ASN A 122 -24.35 28.39 -8.28
N ILE A 123 -25.35 28.22 -9.16
CA ILE A 123 -25.76 26.92 -9.74
C ILE A 123 -24.58 26.19 -10.39
N LYS A 124 -23.68 26.91 -11.07
CA LYS A 124 -22.48 26.35 -11.68
C LYS A 124 -21.53 25.72 -10.64
N SER A 125 -21.27 26.42 -9.54
CA SER A 125 -20.45 25.91 -8.43
C SER A 125 -21.09 24.69 -7.77
N LYS A 126 -22.42 24.69 -7.59
CA LYS A 126 -23.17 23.53 -7.07
C LYS A 126 -23.06 22.30 -7.97
N GLN A 127 -23.17 22.48 -9.28
CA GLN A 127 -22.97 21.40 -10.25
C GLN A 127 -21.54 20.84 -10.20
N LEU A 128 -20.54 21.72 -10.08
CA LEU A 128 -19.14 21.34 -9.96
C LEU A 128 -18.87 20.55 -8.68
N ILE A 129 -19.39 21.02 -7.54
CA ILE A 129 -19.30 20.32 -6.25
C ILE A 129 -19.98 18.95 -6.33
N LEU A 130 -21.18 18.87 -6.90
CA LEU A 130 -21.92 17.61 -7.09
C LEU A 130 -21.14 16.65 -7.99
N LEU A 131 -20.52 17.14 -9.06
CA LEU A 131 -19.68 16.36 -9.95
C LEU A 131 -18.45 15.83 -9.21
N THR A 132 -17.78 16.66 -8.43
CA THR A 132 -16.62 16.27 -7.60
C THR A 132 -17.01 15.23 -6.55
N MET A 133 -18.14 15.41 -5.86
CA MET A 133 -18.68 14.40 -4.94
C MET A 133 -19.00 13.09 -5.68
N LYS A 134 -19.62 13.14 -6.87
CA LYS A 134 -19.97 11.95 -7.64
C LYS A 134 -18.73 11.24 -8.17
N ILE A 135 -17.73 11.98 -8.67
CA ILE A 135 -16.44 11.43 -9.09
C ILE A 135 -15.73 10.80 -7.89
N ASN A 136 -15.67 11.47 -6.74
CA ASN A 136 -15.07 10.90 -5.54
C ASN A 136 -15.86 9.73 -4.94
N ASN A 137 -17.18 9.73 -5.07
CA ASN A 137 -18.06 8.64 -4.63
C ASN A 137 -18.01 7.45 -5.59
N VAL A 138 -17.72 7.65 -6.87
CA VAL A 138 -17.42 6.57 -7.82
C VAL A 138 -15.97 6.11 -7.62
N ASN A 139 -15.06 7.03 -7.28
CA ASN A 139 -13.72 6.76 -6.75
C ASN A 139 -13.73 6.39 -5.26
N THR A 140 -14.86 5.92 -4.70
CA THR A 140 -14.84 5.05 -3.50
C THR A 140 -14.20 3.69 -3.82
N LEU A 141 -13.34 3.62 -4.84
CA LEU A 141 -12.03 3.03 -4.69
C LEU A 141 -11.39 3.56 -3.39
N LYS A 142 -11.82 3.00 -2.26
CA LYS A 142 -10.95 2.72 -1.11
C LYS A 142 -9.80 1.87 -1.65
N ILE A 143 -8.88 2.46 -2.41
CA ILE A 143 -7.76 1.86 -3.13
C ILE A 143 -7.88 0.33 -3.13
N MET A 144 -8.89 -0.17 -3.89
CA MET A 144 -9.26 -1.58 -3.83
C MET A 144 -8.40 -2.31 -4.84
N PHE A 145 -7.58 -3.23 -4.36
CA PHE A 145 -6.57 -3.94 -5.16
C PHE A 145 -7.14 -5.08 -5.97
N THR A 146 -8.25 -5.64 -5.51
CA THR A 146 -9.08 -6.59 -6.25
C THR A 146 -10.52 -6.40 -5.80
N ASN A 147 -11.49 -6.75 -6.66
CA ASN A 147 -12.95 -6.60 -6.54
C ASN A 147 -13.59 -7.09 -5.21
N THR A 148 -12.83 -7.62 -4.25
CA THR A 148 -13.33 -8.22 -3.00
C THR A 148 -12.52 -7.95 -1.73
N LYS A 149 -11.29 -7.37 -1.79
CA LYS A 149 -10.49 -7.12 -0.58
C LYS A 149 -9.68 -5.83 -0.64
N ILE A 150 -9.83 -5.01 0.41
CA ILE A 150 -9.03 -3.80 0.66
C ILE A 150 -7.65 -4.26 1.13
N VAL A 151 -6.61 -3.94 0.36
CA VAL A 151 -5.22 -4.10 0.80
C VAL A 151 -4.87 -2.83 1.57
N ASN A 152 -5.23 -2.84 2.85
CA ASN A 152 -4.76 -1.85 3.81
C ASN A 152 -3.34 -2.24 4.27
N LEU A 153 -2.61 -1.30 4.88
CA LEU A 153 -1.44 -1.58 5.71
C LEU A 153 -1.68 -2.83 6.57
N GLU A 154 -2.88 -2.94 7.16
CA GLU A 154 -3.32 -4.12 7.94
C GLU A 154 -3.21 -5.46 7.18
N MET A 155 -3.53 -5.50 5.89
CA MET A 155 -3.47 -6.74 5.10
C MET A 155 -2.02 -7.09 4.73
N PHE A 156 -1.17 -6.09 4.49
CA PHE A 156 0.27 -6.28 4.34
C PHE A 156 0.91 -6.76 5.65
N THR A 157 0.60 -6.10 6.77
CA THR A 157 1.10 -6.48 8.09
C THR A 157 0.63 -7.88 8.46
N LYS A 158 -0.62 -8.25 8.18
CA LYS A 158 -1.10 -9.62 8.38
C LYS A 158 -0.41 -10.62 7.45
N VAL A 159 -0.43 -10.39 6.14
CA VAL A 159 0.06 -11.38 5.17
C VAL A 159 1.57 -11.50 5.19
N CYS A 160 2.33 -10.40 5.10
CA CYS A 160 3.79 -10.48 5.10
C CYS A 160 4.32 -10.87 6.48
N ILE A 161 3.92 -10.20 7.56
CA ILE A 161 4.51 -10.47 8.88
C ILE A 161 3.99 -11.79 9.44
N GLN A 162 2.67 -12.09 9.42
CA GLN A 162 2.22 -13.36 10.00
C GLN A 162 2.67 -14.57 9.19
N ILE A 163 2.70 -14.50 7.86
CA ILE A 163 3.19 -15.64 7.07
C ILE A 163 4.69 -15.85 7.29
N GLU A 164 5.51 -14.79 7.32
CA GLU A 164 6.94 -14.91 7.60
C GLU A 164 7.20 -15.50 8.99
N TYR A 165 6.46 -15.07 10.02
CA TYR A 165 6.59 -15.58 11.38
C TYR A 165 6.02 -17.00 11.56
N ASP A 166 4.86 -17.32 10.96
CA ASP A 166 4.24 -18.63 11.04
C ASP A 166 5.07 -19.69 10.32
N ILE A 167 5.60 -19.35 9.13
CA ILE A 167 6.51 -20.23 8.40
C ILE A 167 7.81 -20.44 9.19
N PHE A 168 8.35 -19.40 9.80
CA PHE A 168 9.55 -19.49 10.64
C PHE A 168 9.29 -20.39 11.87
N LEU A 169 8.17 -20.23 12.57
CA LEU A 169 7.78 -21.02 13.75
C LEU A 169 7.51 -22.48 13.40
N TYR A 170 6.67 -22.76 12.40
CA TYR A 170 6.33 -24.14 12.01
C TYR A 170 7.57 -24.95 11.63
N ARG A 171 8.53 -24.30 10.99
CA ARG A 171 9.72 -24.98 10.48
C ARG A 171 10.82 -25.12 11.53
N ASN A 172 10.91 -24.21 12.49
CA ASN A 172 11.80 -24.32 13.65
C ASN A 172 11.35 -25.47 14.58
N ILE A 173 10.02 -25.62 14.78
CA ILE A 173 9.44 -26.77 15.48
C ILE A 173 9.75 -28.08 14.74
N TYR A 174 9.63 -28.11 13.41
CA TYR A 174 9.95 -29.31 12.60
C TYR A 174 11.44 -29.68 12.71
N HIS A 175 12.35 -28.70 12.70
CA HIS A 175 13.79 -28.93 12.88
C HIS A 175 14.12 -29.53 14.25
N SER A 176 13.58 -28.96 15.33
CA SER A 176 13.74 -29.51 16.69
C SER A 176 13.21 -30.94 16.81
N LEU A 177 12.10 -31.27 16.15
CA LEU A 177 11.56 -32.63 16.15
C LEU A 177 12.45 -33.63 15.39
N VAL A 178 13.04 -33.21 14.27
CA VAL A 178 13.96 -34.05 13.49
C VAL A 178 15.26 -34.30 14.27
N GLU A 179 15.85 -33.28 14.89
CA GLU A 179 17.04 -33.44 15.74
C GLU A 179 16.78 -34.34 16.94
N ALA A 180 15.63 -34.17 17.62
CA ALA A 180 15.22 -35.02 18.72
C ALA A 180 15.05 -36.48 18.27
N SER A 181 14.50 -36.72 17.07
CA SER A 181 14.31 -38.06 16.52
C SER A 181 15.64 -38.74 16.17
N ILE A 182 16.61 -37.98 15.64
CA ILE A 182 17.95 -38.48 15.33
C ILE A 182 18.71 -38.85 16.61
N CYS A 183 18.64 -38.01 17.66
CA CYS A 183 19.23 -38.33 18.96
C CYS A 183 18.63 -39.59 19.57
N PHE A 184 17.29 -39.75 19.51
CA PHE A 184 16.60 -40.92 20.05
C PHE A 184 16.98 -42.21 19.33
N LEU A 185 17.21 -42.16 18.01
CA LEU A 185 17.68 -43.30 17.21
C LEU A 185 19.17 -43.61 17.42
N SER A 186 19.98 -42.60 17.75
CA SER A 186 21.41 -42.76 18.09
C SER A 186 21.58 -43.47 19.44
N GLU A 187 20.78 -43.11 20.43
CA GLU A 187 20.89 -43.64 21.80
C GLU A 187 20.34 -45.06 21.94
N ASN A 188 19.37 -45.45 21.10
CA ASN A 188 18.87 -46.84 21.03
C ASN A 188 19.77 -47.79 20.20
N ARG A 189 20.84 -47.28 19.58
CA ARG A 189 21.77 -48.08 18.77
C ARG A 189 23.11 -48.36 19.48
N SER A 190 23.34 -47.80 20.68
CA SER A 190 24.44 -48.15 21.59
C SER A 190 24.00 -49.19 22.62
#